data_AF-A0A3C0Q9R6-F1
#
_entry.id   AF-A0A3C0Q9R6-F1
#
_cell.length_a   1.000
_cell.length_b   1.000
_cell.length_c   1.000
_cell.angle_alpha   90.00
_cell.angle_beta   90.00
_cell.angle_gamma   90.00
#
_symmetry.space_group_name_H-M   'P 1'
#
loop_
_entity.id
_entity.type
_entity.pdbx_description
1 polymer ?
#
loop_
_entity_poly.entity_id
_entity_poly.type
_entity_poly.pdbx_seq_one_letter_code
_entity_poly.pdbx_strand_id
1 'polypeptide(L)' 'MPQIIFLPHEEICPEGAVIQTEAGTTICDAALQNGIEIEHACEKSCACTTCHVYIREGGESLTESDEDEDDLLDKAW' A
#
# COMPACT_ATOMS: atom_id res chain seq x y z
N MET A 1 13.87 10.95 3.13
CA MET A 1 12.95 9.94 3.66
C MET A 1 11.57 10.58 3.83
N PRO A 2 10.61 10.28 2.95
CA PRO A 2 9.20 10.54 3.22
C PRO A 2 8.71 9.73 4.43
N GLN A 3 7.64 10.24 5.03
CA GLN A 3 6.91 9.58 6.10
C GLN A 3 5.61 8.99 5.55
N ILE A 4 5.32 7.73 5.88
CA ILE A 4 4.02 7.08 5.60
C ILE A 4 3.30 6.89 6.93
N ILE A 5 2.01 7.24 6.95
CA ILE A 5 1.12 7.03 8.09
C ILE A 5 0.11 5.96 7.69
N PHE A 6 0.19 4.78 8.31
CA PHE A 6 -0.86 3.78 8.25
C PHE A 6 -1.90 4.12 9.30
N LEU A 7 -3.14 4.35 8.87
CA LEU A 7 -4.25 4.56 9.78
C LEU A 7 -4.58 3.25 10.54
N PRO A 8 -5.15 3.34 11.75
CA PRO A 8 -5.64 2.17 12.48
C PRO A 8 -6.52 1.27 11.62
N HIS A 9 -6.18 -0.02 11.57
CA HIS A 9 -6.91 -1.07 10.90
C HIS A 9 -7.08 -2.26 11.85
N GLU A 10 -8.32 -2.69 12.06
CA GLU A 10 -8.69 -3.68 13.09
C GLU A 10 -7.90 -4.99 13.07
N GLU A 11 -7.58 -5.53 11.89
CA GLU A 11 -6.87 -6.80 11.77
C GLU A 11 -5.35 -6.66 11.65
N ILE A 12 -4.86 -5.87 10.68
CA ILE A 12 -3.44 -5.86 10.29
C ILE A 12 -2.62 -4.73 10.92
N CYS A 13 -3.25 -3.65 11.42
CA CYS A 13 -2.54 -2.53 12.02
C CYS A 13 -3.39 -1.81 13.09
N PRO A 14 -3.75 -2.46 14.22
CA PRO A 14 -4.78 -1.95 15.13
C PRO A 14 -4.51 -0.57 15.72
N GLU A 15 -3.24 -0.26 16.00
CA GLU A 15 -2.82 1.02 16.58
C GLU A 15 -2.42 2.06 15.51
N GLY A 16 -2.49 1.68 14.22
CA GLY A 16 -1.84 2.42 13.14
C GLY A 16 -0.31 2.36 13.24
N ALA A 17 0.36 3.03 12.31
CA ALA A 17 1.82 3.14 12.32
C ALA A 17 2.30 4.42 11.67
N VAL A 18 3.46 4.90 12.12
CA VAL A 18 4.19 6.00 11.49
C VAL A 18 5.57 5.48 11.13
N ILE A 19 5.87 5.44 9.83
CA ILE A 19 7.12 4.87 9.33
C ILE A 19 7.88 5.90 8.48
N GLN A 20 9.21 5.83 8.55
CA GLN A 20 10.11 6.53 7.64
C GLN A 20 10.58 5.55 6.58
N THR A 21 10.51 5.94 5.31
CA THR A 21 10.94 5.09 4.20
C THR A 21 11.79 5.89 3.21
N GLU A 22 12.55 5.20 2.37
CA GLU A 22 13.24 5.83 1.25
C GLU A 22 12.27 6.08 0.09
N ALA A 23 12.55 7.11 -0.70
CA ALA A 23 11.77 7.38 -1.91
C ALA A 23 11.98 6.25 -2.93
N GLY A 24 10.90 5.79 -3.55
CA GLY A 24 10.90 4.65 -4.48
C GLY A 24 10.60 3.30 -3.82
N THR A 25 10.51 3.22 -2.48
CA THR A 25 9.94 2.05 -1.81
C THR A 25 8.43 2.00 -2.01
N THR A 26 7.89 0.83 -2.37
CA THR A 26 6.44 0.64 -2.51
C THR A 26 5.75 0.68 -1.14
N ILE A 27 4.47 1.08 -1.09
CA ILE A 27 3.69 1.08 0.17
C ILE A 27 3.58 -0.34 0.73
N CYS A 28 3.42 -1.35 -0.14
CA CYS A 28 3.37 -2.76 0.24
C CYS A 28 4.69 -3.21 0.90
N ASP A 29 5.85 -2.89 0.32
CA ASP A 29 7.15 -3.21 0.94
C ASP A 29 7.35 -2.48 2.26
N ALA A 30 6.97 -1.20 2.32
CA ALA A 30 7.10 -0.39 3.52
C ALA A 30 6.24 -0.95 4.67
N ALA A 31 5.02 -1.43 4.38
CA ALA A 31 4.17 -2.13 5.35
C ALA A 31 4.85 -3.41 5.88
N LEU A 32 5.28 -4.29 4.98
CA LEU A 32 5.86 -5.60 5.34
C LEU A 32 7.16 -5.46 6.14
N GLN A 33 8.03 -4.53 5.76
CA GLN A 33 9.28 -4.27 6.48
C GLN A 33 9.05 -3.79 7.92
N ASN A 34 7.87 -3.26 8.23
CA ASN A 34 7.48 -2.76 9.54
C ASN A 34 6.46 -3.66 10.25
N GLY A 35 6.28 -4.90 9.79
CA GLY A 35 5.42 -5.89 10.45
C GLY A 35 3.91 -5.68 10.25
N ILE A 36 3.52 -4.86 9.27
CA ILE A 36 2.13 -4.74 8.84
C ILE A 36 1.92 -5.76 7.72
N GLU A 37 1.30 -6.89 8.06
CA GLU A 37 1.12 -8.05 7.17
C GLU A 37 -0.01 -7.82 6.16
N ILE A 38 0.15 -6.83 5.28
CA ILE A 38 -0.75 -6.61 4.14
C ILE A 38 -0.66 -7.81 3.18
N GLU A 39 -1.80 -8.32 2.72
CA GLU A 39 -1.83 -9.50 1.86
C GLU A 39 -1.33 -9.16 0.44
N HIS A 40 -0.54 -10.04 -0.16
CA HIS A 40 0.09 -9.81 -1.47
C HIS A 40 0.14 -11.11 -2.28
N ALA A 41 -1.03 -11.67 -2.57
CA ALA A 41 -1.18 -13.02 -3.12
C ALA A 41 -0.48 -13.24 -4.46
N CYS A 42 -0.39 -12.22 -5.32
CA CYS A 42 0.34 -12.30 -6.60
C CYS A 42 1.86 -12.06 -6.48
N GLU A 43 2.39 -12.03 -5.26
CA GLU A 43 3.81 -11.76 -4.99
C GLU A 43 4.28 -10.41 -5.57
N LYS A 44 3.41 -9.39 -5.48
CA LYS A 44 3.67 -7.99 -5.92
C LYS A 44 3.88 -7.84 -7.43
N SER A 45 3.24 -8.70 -8.22
CA SER A 45 3.36 -8.73 -9.68
C SER A 45 2.21 -8.02 -10.43
N CYS A 46 1.46 -7.13 -9.76
CA CYS A 46 0.26 -6.48 -10.30
C CYS A 46 -0.73 -7.48 -10.96
N ALA A 47 -1.13 -8.51 -10.21
CA ALA A 47 -2.03 -9.58 -10.72
C ALA A 47 -3.06 -10.08 -9.69
N CYS A 48 -3.28 -9.34 -8.61
CA CYS A 48 -4.34 -9.55 -7.63
C CYS A 48 -4.75 -8.20 -7.00
N THR A 49 -5.72 -8.20 -6.11
CA THR A 49 -6.20 -6.99 -5.42
C THR A 49 -5.94 -6.97 -3.92
N THR A 50 -5.23 -7.97 -3.38
CA THR A 50 -5.10 -8.16 -1.92
C THR A 50 -4.25 -7.09 -1.23
N CYS A 51 -3.41 -6.36 -1.97
CA CYS A 51 -2.58 -5.28 -1.43
C CYS A 51 -3.22 -3.89 -1.55
N HIS A 52 -4.51 -3.84 -1.87
CA HIS A 52 -5.27 -2.60 -2.07
C HIS A 52 -5.22 -1.70 -0.81
N VAL A 53 -4.99 -0.41 -1.03
CA VAL A 53 -4.98 0.62 0.02
C VAL A 53 -5.67 1.88 -0.47
N TYR A 54 -6.12 2.72 0.47
CA TYR A 54 -6.61 4.06 0.16
C TYR A 54 -5.57 5.11 0.50
N ILE A 55 -5.15 5.89 -0.50
CA ILE A 55 -4.31 7.06 -0.29
C ILE A 55 -5.18 8.23 0.15
N ARG A 56 -5.14 8.55 1.45
CA ARG A 56 -5.92 9.66 2.04
C ARG A 56 -5.27 11.02 1.82
N GLU A 57 -3.94 11.07 1.82
CA GLU A 57 -3.13 12.28 1.67
C GLU A 57 -1.87 11.96 0.86
N GLY A 58 -1.36 12.93 0.09
CA GLY A 58 -0.09 12.82 -0.63
C GLY A 58 -0.12 12.03 -1.94
N GLY A 59 -1.29 11.59 -2.42
CA GLY A 59 -1.42 10.84 -3.68
C GLY A 59 -0.86 11.58 -4.91
N GLU A 60 -0.92 12.91 -4.92
CA GLU A 60 -0.32 13.77 -5.96
C GLU A 60 1.21 13.66 -6.08
N SER A 61 1.88 13.07 -5.07
CA SER A 61 3.33 12.83 -5.09
C SER A 61 3.72 11.44 -5.61
N LEU A 62 2.74 10.57 -5.86
CA LEU A 62 2.94 9.23 -6.41
C LEU A 62 2.84 9.27 -7.94
N THR A 63 3.41 8.25 -8.58
CA THR A 63 3.14 7.99 -10.00
C THR A 63 1.67 7.60 -10.15
N GLU A 64 1.02 8.07 -11.23
CA GLU A 64 -0.32 7.61 -11.60
C GLU A 64 -0.31 6.09 -11.84
N SER A 65 -1.44 5.43 -11.57
CA SER A 65 -1.64 4.02 -11.89
C SER A 65 -1.50 3.77 -13.39
N ASP A 66 -1.05 2.57 -13.75
CA ASP A 66 -1.07 2.12 -15.13
C ASP A 66 -2.38 1.38 -15.46
N GLU A 67 -2.54 1.02 -16.73
CA GLU A 67 -3.76 0.34 -17.22
C GLU A 67 -3.98 -1.01 -16.53
N ASP A 68 -2.91 -1.76 -16.22
CA ASP A 68 -3.00 -3.05 -15.55
C ASP A 68 -3.49 -2.89 -14.09
N GLU A 69 -3.00 -1.86 -13.38
CA GLU A 69 -3.46 -1.52 -12.03
C GLU A 69 -4.93 -1.06 -12.05
N ASP A 70 -5.32 -0.16 -12.96
CA ASP A 70 -6.70 0.31 -13.10
C ASP A 70 -7.69 -0.85 -13.33
N ASP A 71 -7.33 -1.80 -14.21
CA ASP A 71 -8.12 -3.01 -14.50
C ASP A 71 -8.31 -3.92 -13.27
N LEU A 72 -7.35 -3.92 -12.34
CA LEU A 72 -7.44 -4.66 -11.08
C LEU A 72 -8.23 -3.89 -10.03
N LEU A 73 -8.10 -2.56 -9.96
CA LEU A 73 -8.86 -1.71 -9.06
C LEU A 73 -10.37 -1.80 -9.32
N ASP A 74 -10.79 -1.96 -10.58
CA ASP A 74 -12.19 -2.24 -10.94
C ASP A 74 -12.75 -3.54 -10.33
N LYS A 75 -11.86 -4.46 -9.91
CA LYS A 75 -12.20 -5.74 -9.27
C LYS A 75 -11.95 -5.73 -7.76
N ALA A 76 -11.37 -4.66 -7.22
CA ALA A 76 -11.11 -4.50 -5.80
C ALA A 76 -12.41 -4.10 -5.07
N TRP A 77 -12.62 -4.66 -3.88
CA TRP A 77 -13.81 -4.46 -3.04
C TRP A 77 -13.43 -4.06 -1.62
#